data_AF-A0A3M7EHS6-F1
#
_entry.id   AF-A0A3M7EHS6-F1
#
_cell.length_a   1.000
_cell.length_b   1.000
_cell.length_c   1.000
_cell.angle_alpha   90.00
_cell.angle_beta   90.00
_cell.angle_gamma   90.00
#
_symmetry.space_group_name_H-M   'P 1'
#
loop_
_entity.id
_entity.type
_entity.pdbx_description
1 polymer ?
#
loop_
_entity_poly.entity_id
_entity_poly.type
_entity_poly.pdbx_seq_one_letter_code
_entity_poly.pdbx_strand_id
1 'polypeptide(L)'
;MEKEQDPFIESGSGDMYETDYSAAPAPAQLPRRIHMLGTGSIGKLVAHSLRGIPNPPPISLIFHRYRLLEAWEQGKKVITIEDSGHQEQRGGFDVELLPQVKKQHGIIIEDGEEDVYEAAERLGVRPAEAADLIRRDREERQRDEESTDSQTEIEQQDESDQLATPPPRRRYHGDYAKRNEPIHNLIVTTKAPLTVSALLPLRHRLGPQSTICFLQNGMGVVDEVNKQLFPREEDRPNYVQGIITHGVNVPPAVAERDPFYAVHAGHGTIALGLLPRAETKSQDQPSQPEQDDNTSSTSPSSSTSPPSQRSEVQREAWNTARYLLRTLTRTPVLAAVGFPPTELLQQQLEKLAVNSILNPLTALIDSRNGDILHNFALTRTMRLMLAETSLVIRSLPELHALPNVDVRFSASRLETLVASVAHQTRNNISSMLADVRGGRRTEVEFINGYIVRRGEEMGVKCVVNYAMMQAVLGKSLITQREVGDDVPVKVDLNG
;
A
#
# COMPACT_ATOMS: atom_id res chain seq x y z
N MET A 1 -15.56 -5.75 -84.28
CA MET A 1 -14.81 -4.62 -83.67
C MET A 1 -13.94 -5.24 -82.58
N GLU A 2 -12.94 -6.05 -82.93
CA GLU A 2 -11.57 -5.63 -83.36
C GLU A 2 -10.93 -4.75 -82.28
N LYS A 3 -9.84 -5.12 -81.60
CA LYS A 3 -8.68 -5.98 -81.90
C LYS A 3 -7.97 -6.36 -80.58
N GLU A 4 -7.60 -7.63 -80.35
CA GLU A 4 -6.23 -8.23 -80.48
C GLU A 4 -5.23 -7.71 -79.43
N GLN A 5 -4.39 -8.49 -78.73
CA GLN A 5 -3.82 -9.84 -78.90
C GLN A 5 -3.08 -10.26 -77.59
N ASP A 6 -3.21 -11.53 -77.19
CA ASP A 6 -2.22 -12.33 -76.42
C ASP A 6 -1.05 -12.78 -77.35
N PRO A 7 0.04 -13.52 -76.98
CA PRO A 7 0.31 -14.30 -75.74
C PRO A 7 1.79 -14.31 -75.23
N PHE A 8 2.08 -14.94 -74.08
CA PHE A 8 3.29 -15.80 -73.89
C PHE A 8 3.17 -16.75 -72.65
N ILE A 9 2.58 -17.92 -72.90
CA ILE A 9 3.06 -19.32 -72.68
C ILE A 9 3.95 -19.70 -71.45
N GLU A 10 3.40 -20.66 -70.66
CA GLU A 10 3.99 -21.83 -69.96
C GLU A 10 5.07 -21.64 -68.86
N SER A 11 5.18 -22.45 -67.79
CA SER A 11 4.53 -23.68 -67.29
C SER A 11 5.14 -24.03 -65.91
N GLY A 12 4.48 -24.89 -65.13
CA GLY A 12 5.10 -25.66 -64.04
C GLY A 12 4.52 -25.35 -62.64
N SER A 13 3.42 -25.97 -62.24
CA SER A 13 3.37 -27.28 -61.53
C SER A 13 3.75 -27.19 -60.04
N GLY A 14 2.78 -27.44 -59.15
CA GLY A 14 3.06 -27.76 -57.75
C GLY A 14 1.91 -27.49 -56.80
N ASP A 15 0.98 -28.44 -56.71
CA ASP A 15 -0.05 -28.51 -55.68
C ASP A 15 0.51 -28.63 -54.25
N MET A 16 -0.34 -28.24 -53.29
CA MET A 16 -0.38 -28.59 -51.86
C MET A 16 0.69 -27.99 -50.94
N TYR A 17 0.28 -27.05 -50.07
CA TYR A 17 0.06 -27.26 -48.62
C TYR A 17 -0.60 -25.99 -48.04
N GLU A 18 -1.92 -26.01 -47.91
CA GLU A 18 -2.65 -25.04 -47.07
C GLU A 18 -2.46 -25.46 -45.61
N THR A 19 -1.51 -24.84 -44.91
CA THR A 19 -1.41 -24.95 -43.46
C THR A 19 -2.30 -23.89 -42.83
N ASP A 20 -3.42 -24.34 -42.26
CA ASP A 20 -4.24 -23.60 -41.31
C ASP A 20 -3.34 -23.05 -40.18
N TYR A 21 -3.03 -21.75 -40.26
CA TYR A 21 -2.54 -21.01 -39.11
C TYR A 21 -3.70 -20.83 -38.13
N SER A 22 -3.94 -21.87 -37.33
CA SER A 22 -4.71 -21.81 -36.08
C SER A 22 -4.28 -20.55 -35.31
N ALA A 23 -5.20 -19.61 -35.18
CA ALA A 23 -4.98 -18.35 -34.47
C ALA A 23 -4.40 -18.64 -33.08
N ALA A 24 -3.22 -18.09 -32.79
CA ALA A 24 -2.66 -18.11 -31.45
C ALA A 24 -3.69 -17.52 -30.47
N PRO A 25 -3.87 -18.09 -29.27
CA PRO A 25 -4.76 -17.53 -28.27
C PRO A 25 -4.36 -16.06 -28.02
N ALA A 26 -5.33 -15.16 -28.09
CA ALA A 26 -5.11 -13.75 -27.78
C ALA A 26 -4.46 -13.62 -26.39
N PRO A 27 -3.42 -12.79 -26.22
CA PRO A 27 -2.76 -12.66 -24.93
C PRO A 27 -3.79 -12.25 -23.87
N ALA A 28 -3.84 -12.97 -22.74
CA ALA A 28 -4.69 -12.64 -21.60
C ALA A 28 -4.57 -11.14 -21.28
N GLN A 29 -5.69 -10.42 -21.36
CA GLN A 29 -5.70 -8.98 -21.13
C GLN A 29 -5.32 -8.70 -19.68
N LEU A 30 -4.17 -8.05 -19.49
CA LEU A 30 -3.68 -7.66 -18.16
C LEU A 30 -4.74 -6.85 -17.40
N PRO A 31 -5.07 -7.22 -16.15
CA PRO A 31 -6.06 -6.50 -15.36
C PRO A 31 -5.58 -5.07 -15.10
N ARG A 32 -6.29 -4.09 -15.69
CA ARG A 32 -5.94 -2.65 -15.63
C ARG A 32 -6.49 -1.91 -14.40
N ARG A 33 -7.44 -2.50 -13.69
CA ARG A 33 -8.12 -1.84 -12.56
C ARG A 33 -7.12 -1.60 -11.42
N ILE A 34 -7.12 -0.39 -10.88
CA ILE A 34 -6.31 0.02 -9.72
C ILE A 34 -7.23 0.29 -8.53
N HIS A 35 -6.98 -0.40 -7.43
CA HIS A 35 -7.68 -0.17 -6.17
C HIS A 35 -6.86 0.79 -5.30
N MET A 36 -7.53 1.79 -4.72
CA MET A 36 -6.92 2.78 -3.83
C MET A 36 -7.38 2.51 -2.39
N LEU A 37 -6.46 2.08 -1.53
CA LEU A 37 -6.71 1.92 -0.10
C LEU A 37 -6.17 3.12 0.66
N GLY A 38 -7.07 3.87 1.27
CA GLY A 38 -6.78 5.14 1.92
C GLY A 38 -7.08 6.32 0.99
N THR A 39 -7.99 7.18 1.42
CA THR A 39 -8.39 8.41 0.70
C THR A 39 -7.95 9.67 1.45
N GLY A 40 -6.75 9.60 2.03
CA GLY A 40 -6.07 10.78 2.60
C GLY A 40 -5.58 11.72 1.51
N SER A 41 -4.86 12.78 1.89
CA SER A 41 -4.36 13.81 0.96
C SER A 41 -3.56 13.22 -0.21
N ILE A 42 -2.62 12.31 0.06
CA ILE A 42 -1.83 11.64 -0.98
C ILE A 42 -2.70 10.72 -1.84
N GLY A 43 -3.59 9.95 -1.23
CA GLY A 43 -4.51 9.07 -1.96
C GLY A 43 -5.38 9.84 -2.96
N LYS A 44 -5.88 11.02 -2.57
CA LYS A 44 -6.62 11.93 -3.46
C LYS A 44 -5.75 12.42 -4.61
N LEU A 45 -4.53 12.91 -4.33
CA LEU A 45 -3.61 13.37 -5.38
C LEU A 45 -3.32 12.26 -6.40
N VAL A 46 -3.01 11.06 -5.93
CA VAL A 46 -2.66 9.92 -6.80
C VAL A 46 -3.85 9.48 -7.61
N ALA A 47 -5.02 9.28 -6.99
CA ALA A 47 -6.24 8.87 -7.68
C ALA A 47 -6.68 9.91 -8.72
N HIS A 48 -6.68 11.20 -8.36
CA HIS A 48 -6.96 12.31 -9.25
C HIS A 48 -5.99 12.35 -10.44
N SER A 49 -4.68 12.29 -10.16
CA SER A 49 -3.65 12.34 -11.20
C SER A 49 -3.69 11.15 -12.15
N LEU A 50 -4.05 9.94 -11.67
CA LEU A 50 -4.21 8.77 -12.54
C LEU A 50 -5.42 8.87 -13.47
N ARG A 51 -6.49 9.58 -13.07
CA ARG A 51 -7.58 9.98 -13.99
C ARG A 51 -7.14 11.09 -14.96
N GLY A 52 -5.98 11.68 -14.71
CA GLY A 52 -5.22 12.65 -15.50
C GLY A 52 -4.84 12.23 -16.90
N ILE A 53 -4.44 10.96 -17.04
CA ILE A 53 -3.66 10.52 -18.18
C ILE A 53 -4.53 10.10 -19.37
N PRO A 54 -3.98 10.09 -20.61
CA PRO A 54 -4.66 9.50 -21.76
C PRO A 54 -4.98 8.02 -21.52
N ASN A 55 -6.21 7.60 -21.80
CA ASN A 55 -6.72 6.24 -21.52
C ASN A 55 -6.52 5.85 -20.03
N PRO A 56 -7.18 6.57 -19.10
CA PRO A 56 -6.97 6.37 -17.68
C PRO A 56 -7.43 4.97 -17.23
N PRO A 57 -6.75 4.35 -16.24
CA PRO A 57 -7.22 3.09 -15.67
C PRO A 57 -8.59 3.25 -14.99
N PRO A 58 -9.39 2.18 -14.90
CA PRO A 58 -10.48 2.11 -13.93
C PRO A 58 -9.91 2.18 -12.52
N ILE A 59 -10.44 3.09 -11.69
CA ILE A 59 -9.99 3.29 -10.31
C ILE A 59 -11.13 3.00 -9.36
N SER A 60 -10.89 2.12 -8.39
CA SER A 60 -11.81 1.80 -7.29
C SER A 60 -11.29 2.39 -5.98
N LEU A 61 -12.03 3.32 -5.39
CA LEU A 61 -11.72 3.89 -4.07
C LEU A 61 -12.31 3.00 -2.97
N ILE A 62 -11.45 2.50 -2.09
CA ILE A 62 -11.87 1.67 -0.96
C ILE A 62 -11.99 2.55 0.29
N PHE A 63 -13.23 2.79 0.72
CA PHE A 63 -13.52 3.58 1.92
C PHE A 63 -13.54 2.71 3.17
N HIS A 64 -12.93 3.19 4.26
CA HIS A 64 -12.86 2.50 5.55
C HIS A 64 -13.97 2.94 6.53
N ARG A 65 -14.79 3.93 6.15
CA ARG A 65 -15.87 4.49 6.98
C ARG A 65 -17.12 4.70 6.14
N TYR A 66 -18.26 4.30 6.68
CA TYR A 66 -19.56 4.52 6.07
C TYR A 66 -19.84 6.01 5.80
N ARG A 67 -19.45 6.91 6.72
CA ARG A 67 -19.62 8.37 6.53
C ARG A 67 -18.93 8.91 5.28
N LEU A 68 -17.79 8.33 4.86
CA LEU A 68 -17.13 8.74 3.62
C LEU A 68 -17.93 8.31 2.39
N LEU A 69 -18.51 7.10 2.45
CA LEU A 69 -19.38 6.60 1.40
C LEU A 69 -20.66 7.43 1.27
N GLU A 70 -21.28 7.76 2.40
CA GLU A 70 -22.44 8.64 2.45
C GLU A 70 -22.12 10.03 1.88
N ALA A 71 -21.00 10.63 2.30
CA ALA A 71 -20.54 11.91 1.75
C ALA A 71 -20.21 11.84 0.25
N TRP A 72 -19.74 10.68 -0.24
CA TRP A 72 -19.49 10.47 -1.67
C TRP A 72 -20.79 10.40 -2.46
N GLU A 73 -21.77 9.64 -1.96
CA GLU A 73 -23.07 9.44 -2.59
C GLU A 73 -23.92 10.72 -2.60
N GLN A 74 -23.87 11.51 -1.54
CA GLN A 74 -24.55 12.81 -1.44
C GLN A 74 -23.80 13.93 -2.18
N GLY A 75 -22.49 13.74 -2.37
CA GLY A 75 -21.60 14.71 -3.01
C GLY A 75 -21.59 14.62 -4.53
N LYS A 76 -20.63 15.32 -5.13
CA LYS A 76 -20.45 15.39 -6.59
C LYS A 76 -19.81 14.14 -7.21
N LYS A 77 -19.42 13.15 -6.40
CA LYS A 77 -18.68 11.95 -6.83
C LYS A 77 -17.39 12.27 -7.64
N VAL A 78 -16.70 13.32 -7.20
CA VAL A 78 -15.43 13.78 -7.76
C VAL A 78 -14.39 13.96 -6.66
N ILE A 79 -13.13 13.85 -7.03
CA ILE A 79 -12.01 14.33 -6.22
C ILE A 79 -11.61 15.70 -6.77
N THR A 80 -11.43 16.67 -5.87
CA THR A 80 -11.02 18.04 -6.21
C THR A 80 -9.60 18.27 -5.73
N ILE A 81 -8.69 18.66 -6.64
CA ILE A 81 -7.35 19.11 -6.29
C ILE A 81 -7.22 20.59 -6.61
N GLU A 82 -6.84 21.38 -5.61
CA GLU A 82 -6.44 22.77 -5.78
C GLU A 82 -4.92 22.87 -5.91
N ASP A 83 -4.46 23.45 -7.01
CA ASP A 83 -3.06 23.76 -7.26
C ASP A 83 -2.93 25.23 -7.67
N SER A 84 -2.15 26.01 -6.92
CA SER A 84 -1.83 27.41 -7.24
C SER A 84 -3.08 28.27 -7.49
N GLY A 85 -4.14 28.05 -6.69
CA GLY A 85 -5.43 28.75 -6.79
C GLY A 85 -6.39 28.21 -7.86
N HIS A 86 -5.97 27.22 -8.65
CA HIS A 86 -6.79 26.58 -9.68
C HIS A 86 -7.34 25.26 -9.14
N GLN A 87 -8.67 25.09 -9.22
CA GLN A 87 -9.32 23.86 -8.81
C GLN A 87 -9.62 22.98 -10.02
N GLU A 88 -9.11 21.75 -10.00
CA GLU A 88 -9.44 20.73 -10.96
C GLU A 88 -10.29 19.64 -10.29
N GLN A 89 -11.37 19.24 -10.96
CA GLN A 89 -12.28 18.20 -10.50
C GLN A 89 -12.21 17.01 -11.46
N ARG A 90 -12.07 15.80 -10.91
CA ARG A 90 -12.10 14.57 -11.70
C ARG A 90 -13.06 13.56 -11.09
N GLY A 91 -13.81 12.87 -11.95
CA GLY A 91 -14.74 11.81 -11.57
C GLY A 91 -14.49 10.50 -12.32
N GLY A 92 -15.50 9.63 -12.32
CA GLY A 92 -15.41 8.29 -12.91
C GLY A 92 -14.62 7.32 -12.04
N PHE A 93 -14.74 7.46 -10.72
CA PHE A 93 -14.24 6.50 -9.75
C PHE A 93 -15.35 5.52 -9.40
N ASP A 94 -14.99 4.23 -9.37
CA ASP A 94 -15.80 3.23 -8.67
C ASP A 94 -15.51 3.35 -7.17
N VAL A 95 -16.48 3.00 -6.34
CA VAL A 95 -16.33 3.04 -4.89
C VAL A 95 -16.74 1.71 -4.28
N GLU A 96 -15.97 1.28 -3.28
CA GLU A 96 -16.22 0.10 -2.47
C GLU A 96 -16.08 0.47 -0.99
N LEU A 97 -16.93 -0.12 -0.14
CA LEU A 97 -16.81 -0.01 1.31
C LEU A 97 -16.04 -1.22 1.83
N LEU A 98 -14.95 -0.97 2.56
CA LEU A 98 -14.20 -2.01 3.25
C LEU A 98 -15.15 -2.73 4.22
N PRO A 99 -15.21 -4.07 4.20
CA PRO A 99 -15.98 -4.83 5.19
C PRO A 99 -15.55 -4.40 6.59
N GLN A 100 -16.50 -3.95 7.41
CA GLN A 100 -16.20 -3.64 8.80
C GLN A 100 -16.02 -4.94 9.56
N VAL A 101 -14.77 -5.31 9.79
CA VAL A 101 -14.42 -6.36 10.74
C VAL A 101 -14.76 -5.86 12.14
N LYS A 102 -15.93 -6.25 12.67
CA LYS A 102 -16.34 -5.90 14.02
C LYS A 102 -15.50 -6.72 15.00
N LYS A 103 -14.56 -6.10 15.71
CA LYS A 103 -13.88 -6.77 16.83
C LYS A 103 -14.68 -6.56 18.12
N GLN A 104 -15.29 -7.61 18.65
CA GLN A 104 -15.93 -7.60 19.97
C GLN A 104 -15.18 -8.58 20.88
N HIS A 105 -14.75 -8.11 22.06
CA HIS A 105 -14.04 -8.91 23.08
C HIS A 105 -12.87 -9.77 22.54
N GLY A 106 -12.10 -9.22 21.59
CA GLY A 106 -10.95 -9.89 21.00
C GLY A 106 -11.29 -10.90 19.89
N ILE A 107 -12.53 -10.91 19.40
CA ILE A 107 -13.01 -11.77 18.31
C ILE A 107 -13.41 -10.92 17.13
N ILE A 108 -12.95 -11.31 15.94
CA ILE A 108 -13.35 -10.74 14.66
C ILE A 108 -14.70 -11.34 14.29
N ILE A 109 -15.78 -10.58 14.37
CA ILE A 109 -17.10 -11.01 13.90
C ILE A 109 -17.12 -10.82 12.39
N GLU A 110 -17.38 -11.91 11.68
CA GLU A 110 -17.57 -11.90 10.24
C GLU A 110 -19.02 -11.53 9.90
N ASP A 111 -19.24 -11.00 8.69
CA ASP A 111 -20.56 -10.49 8.34
C ASP A 111 -21.54 -11.64 8.07
N GLY A 112 -22.60 -11.75 8.87
CA GLY A 112 -23.53 -12.87 8.88
C GLY A 112 -23.40 -13.81 10.08
N GLU A 113 -22.35 -13.65 10.90
CA GLU A 113 -22.24 -14.36 12.17
C GLU A 113 -22.91 -13.59 13.32
N GLU A 114 -23.50 -14.34 14.25
CA GLU A 114 -24.10 -13.82 15.48
C GLU A 114 -23.06 -13.01 16.27
N ASP A 115 -23.43 -11.81 16.72
CA ASP A 115 -22.49 -10.96 17.45
C ASP A 115 -22.29 -11.44 18.91
N VAL A 116 -21.22 -10.99 19.58
CA VAL A 116 -20.84 -11.51 20.92
C VAL A 116 -21.92 -11.19 21.96
N TYR A 117 -22.68 -10.11 21.79
CA TYR A 117 -23.73 -9.73 22.72
C TYR A 117 -25.02 -10.51 22.45
N GLU A 118 -25.37 -10.72 21.19
CA GLU A 118 -26.49 -11.59 20.76
C GLU A 118 -26.25 -13.04 21.23
N ALA A 119 -25.02 -13.55 21.04
CA ALA A 119 -24.62 -14.87 21.54
C ALA A 119 -24.66 -14.94 23.08
N ALA A 120 -24.23 -13.88 23.78
CA ALA A 120 -24.29 -13.81 25.23
C ALA A 120 -25.73 -13.81 25.75
N GLU A 121 -26.64 -13.10 25.08
CA GLU A 121 -28.06 -13.05 25.41
C GLU A 121 -28.74 -14.39 25.15
N ARG A 122 -28.44 -15.05 24.02
CA ARG A 122 -28.96 -16.39 23.69
C ARG A 122 -28.47 -17.47 24.65
N LEU A 123 -27.19 -17.43 25.02
CA LEU A 123 -26.56 -18.43 25.90
C LEU A 123 -26.76 -18.12 27.39
N GLY A 124 -27.23 -16.92 27.73
CA GLY A 124 -27.41 -16.47 29.12
C GLY A 124 -26.08 -16.32 29.88
N VAL A 125 -24.98 -16.05 29.17
CA VAL A 125 -23.62 -15.93 29.74
C VAL A 125 -23.10 -14.50 29.65
N ARG A 126 -21.98 -14.21 30.31
CA ARG A 126 -21.35 -12.89 30.17
C ARG A 126 -20.74 -12.74 28.77
N PRO A 127 -20.72 -11.53 28.18
CA PRO A 127 -20.09 -11.30 26.88
C PRO A 127 -18.65 -11.82 26.75
N ALA A 128 -17.84 -11.74 27.81
CA ALA A 128 -16.48 -12.29 27.81
C ALA A 128 -16.45 -13.83 27.70
N GLU A 129 -17.40 -14.52 28.32
CA GLU A 129 -17.53 -15.97 28.28
C GLU A 129 -18.11 -16.43 26.92
N ALA A 130 -19.09 -15.70 26.38
CA ALA A 130 -19.58 -15.91 25.01
C ALA A 130 -18.46 -15.75 23.98
N ALA A 131 -17.58 -14.77 24.18
CA ALA A 131 -16.40 -14.61 23.35
C ALA A 131 -15.49 -15.85 23.43
N ASP A 132 -15.09 -16.28 24.62
CA ASP A 132 -14.21 -17.44 24.75
C ASP A 132 -14.81 -18.73 24.14
N LEU A 133 -16.14 -18.89 24.18
CA LEU A 133 -16.85 -19.99 23.51
C LEU A 133 -16.78 -19.88 21.99
N ILE A 134 -17.07 -18.70 21.41
CA ILE A 134 -16.95 -18.46 19.96
C ILE A 134 -15.52 -18.70 19.48
N ARG A 135 -14.52 -18.32 20.30
CA ARG A 135 -13.11 -18.57 19.97
C ARG A 135 -12.80 -20.07 19.91
N ARG A 136 -13.27 -20.85 20.90
CA ARG A 136 -13.06 -22.31 20.92
C ARG A 136 -13.75 -23.01 19.75
N ASP A 137 -15.00 -22.64 19.45
CA ASP A 137 -15.77 -23.22 18.34
C ASP A 137 -15.08 -22.99 16.99
N ARG A 138 -14.48 -21.81 16.78
CA ARG A 138 -13.67 -21.54 15.58
C ARG A 138 -12.36 -22.30 15.53
N GLU A 139 -11.68 -22.45 16.66
CA GLU A 139 -10.46 -23.27 16.76
C GLU A 139 -10.75 -24.76 16.49
N GLU A 140 -11.94 -25.24 16.89
CA GLU A 140 -12.41 -26.59 16.59
C GLU A 140 -12.77 -26.75 15.11
N ARG A 141 -13.56 -25.83 14.53
CA ARG A 141 -13.85 -25.85 13.08
C ARG A 141 -12.60 -25.77 12.21
N GLN A 142 -11.60 -24.99 12.59
CA GLN A 142 -10.33 -24.93 11.86
C GLN A 142 -9.53 -26.24 11.95
N ARG A 143 -9.58 -26.95 13.09
CA ARG A 143 -8.97 -28.29 13.22
C ARG A 143 -9.73 -29.33 12.41
N ASP A 144 -11.06 -29.23 12.39
CA ASP A 144 -11.90 -30.13 11.62
C ASP A 144 -11.69 -29.90 10.12
N GLU A 145 -11.65 -28.65 9.65
CA GLU A 145 -11.34 -28.29 8.25
C GLU A 145 -9.93 -28.76 7.82
N GLU A 146 -8.91 -28.68 8.69
CA GLU A 146 -7.58 -29.24 8.42
C GLU A 146 -7.55 -30.78 8.41
N SER A 147 -8.54 -31.44 9.03
CA SER A 147 -8.66 -32.91 9.07
C SER A 147 -9.55 -33.49 7.96
N THR A 148 -10.40 -32.67 7.32
CA THR A 148 -11.42 -33.14 6.36
C THR A 148 -11.04 -32.95 4.89
N ASP A 149 -9.80 -32.55 4.57
CA ASP A 149 -9.30 -32.43 3.18
C ASP A 149 -8.98 -33.80 2.53
N SER A 150 -9.72 -34.84 2.94
CA SER A 150 -9.59 -36.22 2.49
C SER A 150 -10.92 -36.97 2.57
N GLN A 151 -12.02 -36.39 2.06
CA GLN A 151 -13.10 -37.14 1.38
C GLN A 151 -14.24 -36.20 0.96
N THR A 152 -14.49 -36.15 -0.35
CA THR A 152 -15.63 -35.47 -0.96
C THR A 152 -16.90 -36.32 -0.87
N GLU A 153 -18.04 -35.61 -0.87
CA GLU A 153 -19.32 -35.91 -1.56
C GLU A 153 -20.60 -36.23 -0.75
N ILE A 154 -21.56 -35.30 -0.93
CA ILE A 154 -23.01 -35.42 -1.16
C ILE A 154 -23.93 -35.72 0.05
N GLU A 155 -24.82 -34.76 0.36
CA GLU A 155 -26.22 -34.99 0.81
C GLU A 155 -27.00 -33.66 0.68
N GLN A 156 -27.87 -33.53 -0.33
CA GLN A 156 -29.34 -33.62 -0.30
C GLN A 156 -30.05 -32.55 0.55
N GLN A 157 -30.71 -31.64 -0.16
CA GLN A 157 -31.60 -30.60 0.34
C GLN A 157 -32.96 -31.21 0.74
N ASP A 158 -33.40 -30.97 1.97
CA ASP A 158 -34.80 -31.14 2.36
C ASP A 158 -35.46 -29.78 2.58
N GLU A 159 -36.51 -29.52 1.80
CA GLU A 159 -37.45 -28.43 1.95
C GLU A 159 -38.43 -28.73 3.09
N SER A 160 -38.44 -27.91 4.14
CA SER A 160 -39.68 -27.47 4.82
C SER A 160 -39.34 -26.53 5.98
N ASP A 161 -39.65 -25.24 5.83
CA ASP A 161 -40.53 -24.60 6.80
C ASP A 161 -41.06 -23.25 6.30
N GLN A 162 -42.38 -23.11 6.41
CA GLN A 162 -43.16 -21.97 5.95
C GLN A 162 -43.27 -20.87 7.02
N LEU A 163 -43.14 -19.64 6.55
CA LEU A 163 -43.86 -18.43 6.98
C LEU A 163 -43.75 -17.99 8.46
N ALA A 164 -42.73 -17.16 8.72
CA ALA A 164 -42.85 -16.06 9.67
C ALA A 164 -42.29 -14.79 9.02
N THR A 165 -43.16 -13.85 8.63
CA THR A 165 -42.77 -12.56 8.06
C THR A 165 -42.03 -11.77 9.14
N PRO A 166 -40.73 -11.47 9.00
CA PRO A 166 -40.04 -10.67 9.99
C PRO A 166 -40.57 -9.24 9.96
N PRO A 167 -40.56 -8.53 11.10
CA PRO A 167 -41.02 -7.15 11.18
C PRO A 167 -40.25 -6.27 10.18
N PRO A 168 -40.81 -5.13 9.73
CA PRO A 168 -40.19 -4.31 8.70
C PRO A 168 -38.79 -3.88 9.17
N ARG A 169 -37.77 -4.45 8.53
CA ARG A 169 -36.37 -4.14 8.78
C ARG A 169 -36.18 -2.64 8.62
N ARG A 170 -35.80 -1.94 9.69
CA ARG A 170 -35.21 -0.61 9.58
C ARG A 170 -34.02 -0.74 8.63
N ARG A 171 -34.01 0.02 7.52
CA ARG A 171 -32.87 0.07 6.59
C ARG A 171 -31.65 0.64 7.30
N TYR A 172 -30.87 -0.24 7.94
CA TYR A 172 -29.49 0.04 8.34
C TYR A 172 -28.63 -1.11 7.82
N HIS A 173 -27.56 -0.73 7.10
CA HIS A 173 -26.50 -1.59 6.56
C HIS A 173 -26.90 -2.61 5.48
N GLY A 174 -26.20 -2.56 4.32
CA GLY A 174 -26.04 -3.78 3.50
C GLY A 174 -26.41 -3.76 2.02
N ASP A 175 -26.27 -2.66 1.26
CA ASP A 175 -26.38 -2.71 -0.22
C ASP A 175 -25.28 -1.86 -0.89
N TYR A 176 -24.03 -2.10 -0.50
CA TYR A 176 -22.88 -1.57 -1.23
C TYR A 176 -22.15 -2.72 -1.87
N ALA A 177 -21.68 -2.52 -3.11
CA ALA A 177 -21.02 -3.52 -3.92
C ALA A 177 -19.75 -4.05 -3.23
N LYS A 178 -19.90 -5.06 -2.38
CA LYS A 178 -18.80 -5.89 -1.91
C LYS A 178 -18.35 -6.71 -3.09
N ARG A 179 -17.14 -6.44 -3.58
CA ARG A 179 -16.57 -7.22 -4.67
C ARG A 179 -15.66 -8.26 -4.04
N ASN A 180 -15.94 -9.53 -4.27
CA ASN A 180 -15.06 -10.63 -3.87
C ASN A 180 -14.01 -10.95 -4.95
N GLU A 181 -13.94 -10.14 -6.00
CA GLU A 181 -12.98 -10.30 -7.10
C GLU A 181 -11.53 -10.11 -6.62
N PRO A 182 -10.57 -10.91 -7.12
CA PRO A 182 -9.15 -10.72 -6.85
C PRO A 182 -8.65 -9.31 -7.17
N ILE A 183 -7.84 -8.74 -6.28
CA ILE A 183 -7.22 -7.42 -6.46
C ILE A 183 -5.84 -7.63 -7.07
N HIS A 184 -5.68 -7.28 -8.35
CA HIS A 184 -4.38 -7.37 -9.02
C HIS A 184 -3.47 -6.16 -8.78
N ASN A 185 -4.02 -4.94 -8.71
CA ASN A 185 -3.25 -3.72 -8.49
C ASN A 185 -3.86 -2.93 -7.32
N LEU A 186 -3.09 -2.77 -6.26
CA LEU A 186 -3.47 -2.03 -5.05
C LEU A 186 -2.45 -0.93 -4.76
N ILE A 187 -2.91 0.30 -4.54
CA ILE A 187 -2.09 1.39 -4.02
C ILE A 187 -2.57 1.69 -2.60
N VAL A 188 -1.65 1.60 -1.64
CA VAL A 188 -1.89 1.87 -0.22
C VAL A 188 -1.34 3.24 0.12
N THR A 189 -2.22 4.13 0.54
CA THR A 189 -1.90 5.50 1.00
C THR A 189 -2.44 5.78 2.41
N THR A 190 -2.82 4.73 3.14
CA THR A 190 -3.06 4.82 4.60
C THR A 190 -1.77 5.14 5.33
N LYS A 191 -1.88 5.72 6.53
CA LYS A 191 -0.72 5.90 7.40
C LYS A 191 -0.18 4.54 7.86
N ALA A 192 1.14 4.49 8.08
CA ALA A 192 1.82 3.24 8.40
C ALA A 192 1.20 2.42 9.55
N PRO A 193 0.81 3.02 10.69
CA PRO A 193 0.24 2.25 11.79
C PRO A 193 -1.16 1.66 11.52
N LEU A 194 -1.81 2.05 10.43
CA LEU A 194 -3.15 1.57 10.05
C LEU A 194 -3.11 0.55 8.90
N THR A 195 -1.96 0.42 8.22
CA THR A 195 -1.84 -0.36 6.98
C THR A 195 -2.21 -1.82 7.17
N VAL A 196 -1.70 -2.49 8.21
CA VAL A 196 -2.04 -3.89 8.48
C VAL A 196 -3.54 -4.06 8.74
N SER A 197 -4.12 -3.22 9.60
CA SER A 197 -5.57 -3.26 9.89
C SER A 197 -6.44 -2.96 8.68
N ALA A 198 -5.96 -2.12 7.75
CA ALA A 198 -6.67 -1.77 6.53
C ALA A 198 -6.58 -2.87 5.45
N LEU A 199 -5.46 -3.60 5.41
CA LEU A 199 -5.26 -4.71 4.47
C LEU A 199 -5.92 -6.01 4.96
N LEU A 200 -6.08 -6.20 6.28
CA LEU A 200 -6.63 -7.44 6.85
C LEU A 200 -7.96 -7.88 6.19
N PRO A 201 -8.98 -7.01 6.01
CA PRO A 201 -10.24 -7.40 5.37
C PRO A 201 -10.10 -7.73 3.88
N LEU A 202 -9.03 -7.26 3.23
CA LEU A 202 -8.74 -7.51 1.81
C LEU A 202 -7.82 -8.71 1.61
N ARG A 203 -7.32 -9.34 2.67
CA ARG A 203 -6.34 -10.43 2.59
C ARG A 203 -6.77 -11.53 1.62
N HIS A 204 -8.02 -11.98 1.69
CA HIS A 204 -8.56 -13.05 0.83
C HIS A 204 -8.57 -12.69 -0.67
N ARG A 205 -8.48 -11.41 -1.03
CA ARG A 205 -8.44 -10.91 -2.41
C ARG A 205 -7.02 -10.64 -2.91
N LEU A 206 -6.02 -10.83 -2.05
CA LEU A 206 -4.62 -10.51 -2.31
C LEU A 206 -3.81 -11.80 -2.30
N GLY A 207 -3.03 -12.01 -3.35
CA GLY A 207 -2.18 -13.19 -3.47
C GLY A 207 -0.96 -12.94 -4.35
N PRO A 208 -0.31 -14.02 -4.87
CA PRO A 208 0.96 -13.92 -5.58
C PRO A 208 0.88 -13.15 -6.91
N GLN A 209 -0.33 -13.07 -7.47
CA GLN A 209 -0.68 -12.33 -8.69
C GLN A 209 -1.04 -10.87 -8.43
N SER A 210 -1.09 -10.46 -7.17
CA SER A 210 -1.36 -9.09 -6.75
C SER A 210 -0.07 -8.28 -6.68
N THR A 211 -0.18 -6.98 -6.93
CA THR A 211 0.87 -6.00 -6.63
C THR A 211 0.32 -4.97 -5.66
N ILE A 212 1.04 -4.78 -4.55
CA ILE A 212 0.76 -3.74 -3.56
C ILE A 212 1.83 -2.67 -3.64
N CYS A 213 1.42 -1.43 -3.91
CA CYS A 213 2.27 -0.25 -3.92
C CYS A 213 2.06 0.58 -2.65
N PHE A 214 3.11 0.73 -1.85
CA PHE A 214 3.08 1.53 -0.62
C PHE A 214 3.64 2.93 -0.88
N LEU A 215 2.84 3.98 -0.66
CA LEU A 215 3.24 5.40 -0.82
C LEU A 215 3.23 6.18 0.51
N GLN A 216 3.27 5.46 1.62
CA GLN A 216 3.26 6.00 2.98
C GLN A 216 4.67 6.34 3.47
N ASN A 217 4.77 7.16 4.53
CA ASN A 217 6.06 7.43 5.15
C ASN A 217 6.44 6.34 6.15
N GLY A 218 7.72 6.38 6.56
CA GLY A 218 8.29 5.41 7.49
C GLY A 218 8.77 4.13 6.78
N MET A 219 9.39 3.26 7.56
CA MET A 219 9.96 1.99 7.10
C MET A 219 9.49 0.84 8.00
N GLY A 220 9.66 -0.40 7.53
CA GLY A 220 9.27 -1.63 8.25
C GLY A 220 7.82 -2.10 8.04
N VAL A 221 7.05 -1.41 7.20
CA VAL A 221 5.64 -1.74 6.95
C VAL A 221 5.51 -3.07 6.21
N VAL A 222 6.35 -3.29 5.20
CA VAL A 222 6.33 -4.55 4.43
C VAL A 222 6.67 -5.73 5.34
N ASP A 223 7.59 -5.55 6.29
CA ASP A 223 7.95 -6.58 7.26
C ASP A 223 6.76 -6.93 8.17
N GLU A 224 6.02 -5.92 8.63
CA GLU A 224 4.79 -6.14 9.40
C GLU A 224 3.68 -6.81 8.59
N VAL A 225 3.49 -6.40 7.33
CA VAL A 225 2.51 -7.01 6.42
C VAL A 225 2.87 -8.47 6.16
N ASN A 226 4.13 -8.79 5.90
CA ASN A 226 4.58 -10.18 5.76
C ASN A 226 4.39 -10.95 7.05
N LYS A 227 4.81 -10.40 8.20
CA LYS A 227 4.70 -11.07 9.50
C LYS A 227 3.25 -11.38 9.90
N GLN A 228 2.32 -10.47 9.61
CA GLN A 228 0.93 -10.57 10.11
C GLN A 228 -0.08 -11.07 9.08
N LEU A 229 0.13 -10.82 7.79
CA LEU A 229 -0.84 -11.13 6.73
C LEU A 229 -0.34 -12.19 5.74
N PHE A 230 0.94 -12.16 5.36
CA PHE A 230 1.53 -13.06 4.37
C PHE A 230 2.81 -13.76 4.90
N PRO A 231 2.68 -14.62 5.93
CA PRO A 231 3.84 -15.24 6.56
C PRO A 231 4.58 -16.19 5.60
N ARG A 232 3.84 -16.98 4.83
CA ARG A 232 4.38 -17.88 3.80
C ARG A 232 4.80 -17.07 2.57
N GLU A 233 5.99 -17.33 2.05
CA GLU A 233 6.54 -16.56 0.93
C GLU A 233 5.78 -16.80 -0.38
N GLU A 234 5.30 -18.02 -0.59
CA GLU A 234 4.52 -18.42 -1.76
C GLU A 234 3.20 -17.65 -1.90
N ASP A 235 2.61 -17.16 -0.81
CA ASP A 235 1.36 -16.40 -0.80
C ASP A 235 1.57 -14.88 -0.96
N ARG A 236 2.82 -14.40 -0.86
CA ARG A 236 3.11 -12.97 -0.79
C ARG A 236 2.79 -12.27 -2.11
N PRO A 237 2.09 -11.12 -2.08
CA PRO A 237 2.01 -10.23 -3.23
C PRO A 237 3.37 -9.69 -3.68
N ASN A 238 3.42 -9.11 -4.87
CA ASN A 238 4.55 -8.29 -5.30
C ASN A 238 4.47 -6.94 -4.61
N TYR A 239 5.62 -6.41 -4.19
CA TYR A 239 5.68 -5.14 -3.46
C TYR A 239 6.40 -4.06 -4.25
N VAL A 240 5.72 -2.95 -4.46
CA VAL A 240 6.33 -1.70 -4.91
C VAL A 240 6.39 -0.77 -3.72
N GLN A 241 7.56 -0.23 -3.41
CA GLN A 241 7.68 0.82 -2.41
C GLN A 241 7.89 2.16 -3.09
N GLY A 242 7.32 3.21 -2.52
CA GLY A 242 7.49 4.56 -3.02
C GLY A 242 7.86 5.57 -1.93
N ILE A 243 8.70 6.53 -2.30
CA ILE A 243 9.02 7.71 -1.53
C ILE A 243 8.31 8.89 -2.16
N ILE A 244 7.42 9.54 -1.41
CA ILE A 244 6.74 10.75 -1.87
C ILE A 244 7.30 12.01 -1.21
N THR A 245 7.52 13.07 -1.99
CA THR A 245 7.92 14.41 -1.48
C THR A 245 6.90 15.50 -1.78
N HIS A 246 5.79 15.17 -2.46
CA HIS A 246 4.68 16.11 -2.66
C HIS A 246 4.09 16.59 -1.33
N GLY A 247 3.87 17.89 -1.21
CA GLY A 247 3.15 18.50 -0.11
C GLY A 247 1.67 18.56 -0.45
N VAL A 248 0.85 17.75 0.21
CA VAL A 248 -0.61 17.78 0.05
C VAL A 248 -1.28 17.89 1.41
N ASN A 249 -2.17 18.86 1.55
CA ASN A 249 -2.93 19.04 2.78
C ASN A 249 -4.43 19.18 2.48
N VAL A 250 -5.23 19.10 3.53
CA VAL A 250 -6.65 19.44 3.48
C VAL A 250 -6.85 20.51 4.55
N PRO A 251 -7.22 21.74 4.18
CA PRO A 251 -7.52 22.79 5.14
C PRO A 251 -8.63 22.33 6.11
N PRO A 252 -8.48 22.52 7.43
CA PRO A 252 -9.49 22.07 8.41
C PRO A 252 -10.90 22.60 8.13
N ALA A 253 -11.01 23.85 7.68
CA ALA A 253 -12.29 24.48 7.33
C ALA A 253 -13.02 23.80 6.15
N VAL A 254 -12.29 23.08 5.29
CA VAL A 254 -12.85 22.36 4.14
C VAL A 254 -13.03 20.88 4.45
N ALA A 255 -12.23 20.30 5.34
CA ALA A 255 -12.20 18.86 5.62
C ALA A 255 -13.55 18.27 6.02
N GLU A 256 -14.38 19.03 6.75
CA GLU A 256 -15.72 18.59 7.17
C GLU A 256 -16.77 18.74 6.06
N ARG A 257 -16.61 19.74 5.19
CA ARG A 257 -17.58 20.08 4.14
C ARG A 257 -17.37 19.24 2.88
N ASP A 258 -16.12 19.04 2.49
CA ASP A 258 -15.73 18.26 1.33
C ASP A 258 -14.57 17.31 1.69
N PRO A 259 -14.89 16.07 2.11
CA PRO A 259 -13.87 15.07 2.43
C PRO A 259 -13.09 14.60 1.20
N PHE A 260 -13.43 15.00 -0.02
CA PHE A 260 -12.77 14.62 -1.29
C PHE A 260 -11.98 15.77 -1.93
N TYR A 261 -11.83 16.87 -1.22
CA TYR A 261 -10.97 17.99 -1.59
C TYR A 261 -9.55 17.85 -1.00
N ALA A 262 -8.53 18.32 -1.72
CA ALA A 262 -7.17 18.51 -1.21
C ALA A 262 -6.42 19.65 -1.94
N VAL A 263 -5.46 20.26 -1.27
CA VAL A 263 -4.57 21.29 -1.82
C VAL A 263 -3.20 20.68 -2.08
N HIS A 264 -2.75 20.74 -3.32
CA HIS A 264 -1.38 20.41 -3.70
C HIS A 264 -0.48 21.61 -3.41
N ALA A 265 -0.05 21.73 -2.16
CA ALA A 265 0.71 22.87 -1.64
C ALA A 265 2.21 22.86 -2.03
N GLY A 266 2.75 21.73 -2.48
CA GLY A 266 4.14 21.65 -2.93
C GLY A 266 4.38 20.53 -3.95
N HIS A 267 4.90 20.91 -5.12
CA HIS A 267 5.31 19.98 -6.18
C HIS A 267 6.58 19.24 -5.75
N GLY A 268 6.46 17.93 -5.66
CA GLY A 268 7.57 17.04 -5.35
C GLY A 268 7.72 15.98 -6.43
N THR A 269 8.21 14.83 -6.04
CA THR A 269 8.41 13.65 -6.88
C THR A 269 7.96 12.40 -6.13
N ILE A 270 7.77 11.32 -6.89
CA ILE A 270 7.59 9.98 -6.33
C ILE A 270 8.72 9.07 -6.84
N ALA A 271 9.65 8.68 -5.96
CA ALA A 271 10.60 7.63 -6.27
C ALA A 271 9.94 6.27 -6.03
N LEU A 272 10.01 5.33 -6.98
CA LEU A 272 9.40 4.01 -6.91
C LEU A 272 10.45 2.92 -7.09
N GLY A 273 10.32 1.80 -6.40
CA GLY A 273 11.15 0.61 -6.66
C GLY A 273 10.42 -0.68 -6.34
N LEU A 274 10.65 -1.68 -7.17
CA LEU A 274 10.11 -3.03 -7.01
C LEU A 274 10.97 -3.81 -6.04
N LEU A 275 10.40 -4.35 -4.97
CA LEU A 275 11.14 -5.20 -4.06
C LEU A 275 11.36 -6.60 -4.66
N PRO A 276 12.58 -7.15 -4.60
CA PRO A 276 12.84 -8.50 -5.09
C PRO A 276 12.12 -9.54 -4.23
N ARG A 277 11.60 -10.60 -4.86
CA ARG A 277 11.23 -11.84 -4.16
C ARG A 277 12.49 -12.66 -3.90
N ALA A 278 12.56 -13.39 -2.78
CA ALA A 278 13.77 -14.13 -2.41
C ALA A 278 14.12 -15.25 -3.41
N GLU A 279 13.17 -15.63 -4.28
CA GLU A 279 13.36 -16.62 -5.34
C GLU A 279 14.04 -16.08 -6.62
N THR A 280 14.39 -14.80 -6.69
CA THR A 280 15.16 -14.23 -7.83
C THR A 280 16.66 -14.55 -7.75
N LYS A 281 17.03 -15.73 -7.24
CA LYS A 281 18.29 -16.38 -7.60
C LYS A 281 18.02 -17.25 -8.84
N SER A 282 17.60 -16.61 -9.92
CA SER A 282 17.69 -17.22 -11.24
C SER A 282 19.15 -17.56 -11.52
N GLN A 283 19.35 -18.68 -12.20
CA GLN A 283 20.61 -19.33 -12.53
C GLN A 283 21.42 -18.51 -13.55
N ASP A 284 21.70 -17.25 -13.27
CA ASP A 284 22.72 -16.48 -13.98
C ASP A 284 24.05 -16.64 -13.22
N GLN A 285 24.54 -17.88 -13.11
CA GLN A 285 25.98 -18.05 -13.04
C GLN A 285 26.51 -17.70 -14.43
N PRO A 286 27.48 -16.78 -14.58
CA PRO A 286 28.17 -16.66 -15.86
C PRO A 286 28.79 -18.04 -16.11
N SER A 287 28.34 -18.72 -17.16
CA SER A 287 28.94 -19.95 -17.63
C SER A 287 30.45 -19.74 -17.68
N GLN A 288 31.20 -20.57 -16.96
CA GLN A 288 32.65 -20.58 -17.09
C GLN A 288 33.00 -20.70 -18.58
N PRO A 289 34.06 -20.03 -19.06
CA PRO A 289 34.48 -20.19 -20.44
C PRO A 289 34.89 -21.65 -20.63
N GLU A 290 34.01 -22.43 -21.27
CA GLU A 290 34.33 -23.77 -21.74
C GLU A 290 35.49 -23.63 -22.73
N GLN A 291 36.55 -24.41 -22.48
CA GLN A 291 37.69 -24.51 -23.35
C GLN A 291 37.24 -25.10 -24.69
N ASP A 292 37.57 -24.39 -25.76
CA ASP A 292 37.41 -24.84 -27.14
C ASP A 292 38.10 -26.19 -27.34
N ASP A 293 37.31 -27.24 -27.61
CA ASP A 293 37.79 -28.41 -28.34
C ASP A 293 36.78 -28.77 -29.45
N ASN A 294 37.30 -28.74 -30.68
CA ASN A 294 36.60 -29.01 -31.94
C ASN A 294 35.98 -30.43 -31.95
N THR A 295 34.73 -30.57 -32.42
CA THR A 295 34.38 -31.39 -33.61
C THR A 295 32.88 -31.37 -33.97
N SER A 296 32.63 -31.14 -35.26
CA SER A 296 31.48 -31.37 -36.15
C SER A 296 30.13 -31.96 -35.67
N SER A 297 29.07 -31.27 -36.12
CA SER A 297 27.79 -31.75 -36.68
C SER A 297 26.78 -32.48 -35.79
N THR A 298 25.65 -31.82 -35.44
CA THR A 298 24.26 -32.23 -35.81
C THR A 298 23.18 -31.23 -35.32
N SER A 299 22.20 -31.00 -36.19
CA SER A 299 20.81 -30.47 -36.10
C SER A 299 20.30 -29.73 -34.83
N PRO A 300 19.53 -28.63 -34.97
CA PRO A 300 18.81 -28.03 -33.85
C PRO A 300 17.54 -28.82 -33.56
N SER A 301 17.48 -29.48 -32.40
CA SER A 301 16.23 -30.03 -31.86
C SER A 301 15.52 -28.94 -31.05
N SER A 302 14.35 -28.54 -31.54
CA SER A 302 13.41 -27.66 -30.86
C SER A 302 12.63 -28.44 -29.80
N SER A 303 13.20 -28.59 -28.60
CA SER A 303 12.45 -29.02 -27.41
C SER A 303 11.85 -27.81 -26.70
N THR A 304 10.75 -27.27 -27.25
CA THR A 304 9.90 -26.34 -26.50
C THR A 304 9.06 -27.15 -25.51
N SER A 305 9.62 -27.44 -24.34
CA SER A 305 8.82 -27.88 -23.20
C SER A 305 7.83 -26.76 -22.85
N PRO A 306 6.53 -27.05 -22.64
CA PRO A 306 5.58 -26.03 -22.23
C PRO A 306 6.03 -25.41 -20.89
N PRO A 307 5.89 -24.09 -20.71
CA PRO A 307 6.21 -23.44 -19.45
C PRO A 307 5.41 -24.11 -18.33
N SER A 308 6.09 -24.54 -17.27
CA SER A 308 5.41 -25.03 -16.07
C SER A 308 4.48 -23.94 -15.53
N GLN A 309 3.30 -24.30 -15.02
CA GLN A 309 2.30 -23.33 -14.51
C GLN A 309 2.90 -22.32 -13.51
N ARG A 310 3.94 -22.69 -12.76
CA ARG A 310 4.71 -21.79 -11.88
C ARG A 310 5.43 -20.65 -12.61
N SER A 311 5.92 -20.89 -13.82
CA SER A 311 6.61 -19.88 -14.63
C SER A 311 5.64 -18.87 -15.28
N GLU A 312 4.39 -19.25 -15.51
CA GLU A 312 3.34 -18.34 -16.00
C GLU A 312 2.86 -17.41 -14.87
N VAL A 313 2.59 -17.96 -13.67
CA VAL A 313 2.21 -17.16 -12.49
C VAL A 313 3.28 -16.11 -12.14
N GLN A 314 4.56 -16.47 -12.25
CA GLN A 314 5.66 -15.52 -12.04
C GLN A 314 5.75 -14.44 -13.13
N ARG A 315 5.50 -14.79 -14.41
CA ARG A 315 5.46 -13.81 -15.51
C ARG A 315 4.29 -12.83 -15.35
N GLU A 316 3.11 -13.32 -14.98
CA GLU A 316 1.91 -12.48 -14.76
C GLU A 316 2.07 -11.54 -13.56
N ALA A 317 2.59 -12.04 -12.43
CA ALA A 317 2.95 -11.26 -11.25
C ALA A 317 3.91 -10.10 -11.58
N TRP A 318 4.93 -10.37 -12.41
CA TRP A 318 5.86 -9.34 -12.86
C TRP A 318 5.19 -8.31 -13.79
N ASN A 319 4.14 -8.70 -14.51
CA ASN A 319 3.42 -7.82 -15.42
C ASN A 319 2.52 -6.81 -14.69
N THR A 320 1.85 -7.18 -13.58
CA THR A 320 1.06 -6.23 -12.78
C THR A 320 1.95 -5.20 -12.10
N ALA A 321 3.11 -5.60 -11.59
CA ALA A 321 4.09 -4.69 -11.00
C ALA A 321 4.62 -3.69 -12.03
N ARG A 322 5.01 -4.19 -13.22
CA ARG A 322 5.44 -3.35 -14.34
C ARG A 322 4.32 -2.43 -14.82
N TYR A 323 3.07 -2.90 -14.86
CA TYR A 323 1.90 -2.10 -15.22
C TYR A 323 1.71 -0.91 -14.26
N LEU A 324 1.73 -1.16 -12.95
CA LEU A 324 1.55 -0.13 -11.94
C LEU A 324 2.69 0.90 -11.99
N LEU A 325 3.95 0.43 -12.07
CA LEU A 325 5.12 1.31 -12.23
C LEU A 325 4.99 2.20 -13.48
N ARG A 326 4.70 1.61 -14.65
CA ARG A 326 4.54 2.38 -15.91
C ARG A 326 3.38 3.37 -15.85
N THR A 327 2.29 3.01 -15.18
CA THR A 327 1.13 3.89 -15.07
C THR A 327 1.45 5.10 -14.18
N LEU A 328 2.14 4.89 -13.06
CA LEU A 328 2.58 5.97 -12.19
C LEU A 328 3.63 6.87 -12.86
N THR A 329 4.66 6.31 -13.50
CA THR A 329 5.72 7.12 -14.16
C THR A 329 5.22 7.88 -15.39
N ARG A 330 4.14 7.43 -16.04
CA ARG A 330 3.49 8.16 -17.15
C ARG A 330 2.54 9.25 -16.68
N THR A 331 2.36 9.44 -15.38
CA THR A 331 1.47 10.46 -14.83
C THR A 331 2.28 11.73 -14.49
N PRO A 332 2.20 12.81 -15.29
CA PRO A 332 3.13 13.94 -15.17
C PRO A 332 3.07 14.66 -13.82
N VAL A 333 1.86 14.83 -13.26
CA VAL A 333 1.63 15.51 -11.97
C VAL A 333 2.36 14.82 -10.82
N LEU A 334 2.55 13.50 -10.90
CA LEU A 334 3.21 12.72 -9.86
C LEU A 334 4.74 12.76 -9.96
N ALA A 335 5.29 13.21 -11.09
CA ALA A 335 6.73 13.24 -11.38
C ALA A 335 7.45 11.97 -10.90
N ALA A 336 6.85 10.81 -11.20
CA ALA A 336 7.28 9.54 -10.64
C ALA A 336 8.44 8.94 -11.44
N VAL A 337 9.45 8.43 -10.73
CA VAL A 337 10.68 7.87 -11.31
C VAL A 337 10.95 6.49 -10.69
N GLY A 338 11.30 5.52 -11.53
CA GLY A 338 11.68 4.19 -11.08
C GLY A 338 13.16 4.10 -10.73
N PHE A 339 13.49 3.47 -9.61
CA PHE A 339 14.85 3.25 -9.10
C PHE A 339 15.09 1.77 -8.80
N PRO A 340 16.35 1.31 -8.89
CA PRO A 340 16.76 0.01 -8.35
C PRO A 340 16.49 -0.07 -6.84
N PRO A 341 16.24 -1.28 -6.28
CA PRO A 341 15.89 -1.44 -4.86
C PRO A 341 16.93 -0.85 -3.91
N THR A 342 18.21 -1.00 -4.23
CA THR A 342 19.33 -0.50 -3.41
C THR A 342 19.46 1.02 -3.43
N GLU A 343 19.12 1.66 -4.55
CA GLU A 343 19.12 3.12 -4.65
C GLU A 343 17.89 3.72 -3.97
N LEU A 344 16.71 3.10 -4.15
CA LEU A 344 15.51 3.49 -3.43
C LEU A 344 15.72 3.37 -1.92
N LEU A 345 16.32 2.27 -1.45
CA LEU A 345 16.63 2.07 -0.03
C LEU A 345 17.51 3.20 0.52
N GLN A 346 18.56 3.60 -0.22
CA GLN A 346 19.41 4.73 0.21
C GLN A 346 18.60 6.03 0.33
N GLN A 347 17.71 6.33 -0.63
CA GLN A 347 16.85 7.51 -0.57
C GLN A 347 15.84 7.43 0.58
N GLN A 348 15.29 6.24 0.86
CA GLN A 348 14.39 6.00 2.00
C GLN A 348 15.08 6.27 3.32
N LEU A 349 16.31 5.79 3.48
CA LEU A 349 17.11 5.97 4.69
C LEU A 349 17.53 7.43 4.90
N GLU A 350 17.85 8.18 3.83
CA GLU A 350 18.09 9.63 3.92
C GLU A 350 16.83 10.37 4.38
N LYS A 351 15.67 10.07 3.79
CA LYS A 351 14.40 10.68 4.20
C LYS A 351 14.02 10.27 5.62
N LEU A 352 14.24 9.02 6.00
CA LEU A 352 14.01 8.50 7.35
C LEU A 352 14.86 9.27 8.36
N ALA A 353 16.16 9.46 8.08
CA ALA A 353 17.07 10.19 8.96
C ALA A 353 16.67 11.67 9.11
N VAL A 354 16.16 12.31 8.06
CA VAL A 354 15.63 13.67 8.19
C VAL A 354 14.35 13.69 9.04
N ASN A 355 13.42 12.79 8.75
CA ASN A 355 12.13 12.71 9.42
C ASN A 355 12.24 12.27 10.89
N SER A 356 13.25 11.48 11.25
CA SER A 356 13.48 11.05 12.64
C SER A 356 13.93 12.20 13.55
N ILE A 357 14.38 13.31 12.97
CA ILE A 357 14.79 14.52 13.69
C ILE A 357 13.70 15.57 13.64
N LEU A 358 13.33 16.02 12.44
CA LEU A 358 12.43 17.18 12.27
C LEU A 358 11.03 16.89 12.80
N ASN A 359 10.46 15.73 12.48
CA ASN A 359 9.08 15.43 12.84
C ASN A 359 8.84 15.34 14.35
N PRO A 360 9.62 14.57 15.14
CA PRO A 360 9.39 14.51 16.58
C PRO A 360 9.70 15.84 17.27
N LEU A 361 10.76 16.55 16.88
CA LEU A 361 11.10 17.82 17.52
C LEU A 361 10.04 18.88 17.27
N THR A 362 9.60 19.07 16.03
CA THR A 362 8.50 20.01 15.71
C THR A 362 7.21 19.62 16.41
N ALA A 363 6.89 18.33 16.48
CA ALA A 363 5.69 17.85 17.17
C ALA A 363 5.73 18.13 18.68
N LEU A 364 6.89 17.98 19.32
CA LEU A 364 7.04 18.20 20.76
C LEU A 364 7.00 19.69 21.14
N ILE A 365 7.72 20.53 20.40
CA ILE A 365 7.85 21.96 20.72
C ILE A 365 6.77 22.84 20.06
N ASP A 366 5.91 22.26 19.23
CA ASP A 366 4.81 22.94 18.54
C ASP A 366 5.26 24.07 17.60
N SER A 367 6.32 23.83 16.81
CA SER A 367 6.92 24.84 15.91
C SER A 367 6.93 24.42 14.44
N ARG A 368 7.23 25.37 13.55
CA ARG A 368 7.49 25.09 12.14
C ARG A 368 8.88 24.47 11.97
N ASN A 369 9.15 23.88 10.80
CA ASN A 369 10.43 23.22 10.52
C ASN A 369 11.63 24.18 10.64
N GLY A 370 11.48 25.44 10.23
CA GLY A 370 12.58 26.41 10.26
C GLY A 370 13.01 26.81 11.67
N ASP A 371 12.07 26.82 12.62
CA ASP A 371 12.33 27.23 14.01
C ASP A 371 13.30 26.28 14.73
N ILE A 372 13.38 25.02 14.28
CA ILE A 372 14.30 24.00 14.82
C ILE A 372 15.77 24.43 14.63
N LEU A 373 16.11 25.07 13.51
CA LEU A 373 17.49 25.43 13.18
C LEU A 373 18.03 26.57 14.04
N HIS A 374 17.16 27.43 14.54
CA HIS A 374 17.54 28.60 15.33
C HIS A 374 17.50 28.34 16.84
N ASN A 375 17.15 27.12 17.26
CA ASN A 375 17.06 26.75 18.65
C ASN A 375 18.32 26.02 19.14
N PHE A 376 19.24 26.78 19.75
CA PHE A 376 20.51 26.25 20.29
C PHE A 376 20.31 25.17 21.36
N ALA A 377 19.19 25.17 22.08
CA ALA A 377 18.90 24.15 23.08
C ALA A 377 18.63 22.78 22.43
N LEU A 378 18.13 22.74 21.20
CA LEU A 378 17.85 21.51 20.46
C LEU A 378 19.05 20.98 19.69
N THR A 379 20.05 21.81 19.38
CA THR A 379 21.20 21.43 18.54
C THR A 379 21.92 20.19 19.08
N ARG A 380 22.18 20.12 20.40
CA ARG A 380 22.85 18.96 20.99
C ARG A 380 21.99 17.70 20.89
N THR A 381 20.69 17.81 21.14
CA THR A 381 19.73 16.70 21.01
C THR A 381 19.67 16.19 19.58
N MET A 382 19.57 17.07 18.59
CA MET A 382 19.58 16.72 17.17
C MET A 382 20.84 15.94 16.80
N ARG A 383 22.02 16.41 17.23
CA ARG A 383 23.30 15.74 16.97
C ARG A 383 23.38 14.34 17.58
N LEU A 384 22.88 14.16 18.81
CA LEU A 384 22.85 12.85 19.45
C LEU A 384 21.90 11.87 18.72
N MET A 385 20.70 12.33 18.36
CA MET A 385 19.76 11.52 17.57
C MET A 385 20.32 11.14 16.19
N LEU A 386 21.02 12.07 15.54
CA LEU A 386 21.68 11.83 14.26
C LEU A 386 22.87 10.88 14.39
N ALA A 387 23.63 10.96 15.48
CA ALA A 387 24.73 10.03 15.74
C ALA A 387 24.23 8.59 15.90
N GLU A 388 23.15 8.39 16.66
CA GLU A 388 22.48 7.09 16.76
C GLU A 388 21.97 6.61 15.41
N THR A 389 21.24 7.47 14.68
CA THR A 389 20.69 7.15 13.35
C THR A 389 21.79 6.78 12.35
N SER A 390 22.86 7.57 12.31
CA SER A 390 24.04 7.35 11.46
C SER A 390 24.72 6.02 11.78
N LEU A 391 24.87 5.67 13.06
CA LEU A 391 25.49 4.43 13.47
C LEU A 391 24.63 3.23 13.03
N VAL A 392 23.33 3.26 13.32
CA VAL A 392 22.40 2.17 12.92
C VAL A 392 22.41 1.98 11.41
N ILE A 393 22.25 3.05 10.64
CA ILE A 393 22.16 2.95 9.17
C ILE A 393 23.44 2.36 8.59
N ARG A 394 24.62 2.80 9.06
CA ARG A 394 25.91 2.30 8.53
C ARG A 394 26.19 0.84 8.91
N SER A 395 25.55 0.33 9.97
CA SER A 395 25.64 -1.06 10.40
C SER A 395 24.62 -1.99 9.71
N LEU A 396 23.77 -1.48 8.81
CA LEU A 396 22.77 -2.29 8.12
C LEU A 396 23.42 -3.28 7.13
N PRO A 397 23.16 -4.59 7.24
CA PRO A 397 23.68 -5.59 6.31
C PRO A 397 23.31 -5.33 4.85
N GLU A 398 22.14 -4.74 4.61
CA GLU A 398 21.62 -4.39 3.29
C GLU A 398 22.50 -3.36 2.56
N LEU A 399 23.36 -2.64 3.29
CA LEU A 399 24.24 -1.61 2.73
C LEU A 399 25.71 -2.05 2.65
N HIS A 400 26.12 -3.19 3.23
CA HIS A 400 27.53 -3.58 3.31
C HIS A 400 28.22 -3.70 1.94
N ALA A 401 27.49 -4.06 0.89
CA ALA A 401 28.03 -4.19 -0.46
C ALA A 401 28.13 -2.86 -1.23
N LEU A 402 27.62 -1.76 -0.67
CA LEU A 402 27.55 -0.48 -1.36
C LEU A 402 28.77 0.40 -1.03
N PRO A 403 29.39 1.06 -2.02
CA PRO A 403 30.48 1.98 -1.77
C PRO A 403 29.97 3.26 -1.10
N ASN A 404 30.85 3.96 -0.38
CA ASN A 404 30.62 5.28 0.20
C ASN A 404 29.47 5.40 1.22
N VAL A 405 28.98 4.29 1.79
CA VAL A 405 27.94 4.28 2.82
C VAL A 405 28.35 5.10 4.04
N ASP A 406 29.61 4.99 4.47
CA ASP A 406 30.13 5.75 5.61
C ASP A 406 30.08 7.26 5.39
N VAL A 407 30.41 7.72 4.18
CA VAL A 407 30.36 9.14 3.82
C VAL A 407 28.92 9.60 3.67
N ARG A 408 28.11 8.82 2.95
CA ARG A 408 26.70 9.11 2.67
C ARG A 408 25.90 9.25 3.97
N PHE A 409 26.05 8.31 4.90
CA PHE A 409 25.29 8.30 6.15
C PHE A 409 26.09 8.77 7.35
N SER A 410 27.18 9.53 7.13
CA SER A 410 27.90 10.20 8.21
C SER A 410 26.99 11.19 8.95
N ALA A 411 27.13 11.28 10.27
CA ALA A 411 26.30 12.16 11.09
C ALA A 411 26.38 13.64 10.62
N SER A 412 27.55 14.09 10.15
CA SER A 412 27.75 15.45 9.62
C SER A 412 27.02 15.70 8.30
N ARG A 413 27.02 14.73 7.36
CA ARG A 413 26.24 14.85 6.12
C ARG A 413 24.75 14.82 6.43
N LEU A 414 24.30 13.94 7.34
CA LEU A 414 22.90 13.89 7.75
C LEU A 414 22.47 15.18 8.46
N GLU A 415 23.31 15.79 9.31
CA GLU A 415 23.05 17.11 9.91
C GLU A 415 22.87 18.18 8.83
N THR A 416 23.73 18.17 7.81
CA THR A 416 23.61 19.07 6.66
C THR A 416 22.30 18.85 5.89
N LEU A 417 21.90 17.60 5.67
CA LEU A 417 20.64 17.26 5.00
C LEU A 417 19.43 17.72 5.81
N VAL A 418 19.43 17.50 7.13
CA VAL A 418 18.38 17.99 8.04
C VAL A 418 18.28 19.52 7.98
N ALA A 419 19.41 20.22 8.05
CA ALA A 419 19.45 21.68 7.96
C ALA A 419 18.91 22.19 6.63
N SER A 420 19.31 21.55 5.52
CA SER A 420 18.83 21.89 4.18
C SER A 420 17.30 21.74 4.06
N VAL A 421 16.76 20.59 4.49
CA VAL A 421 15.31 20.34 4.42
C VAL A 421 14.54 21.27 5.33
N ALA A 422 15.00 21.50 6.56
CA ALA A 422 14.36 22.44 7.48
C ALA A 422 14.36 23.88 6.94
N HIS A 423 15.42 24.29 6.24
CA HIS A 423 15.48 25.61 5.60
C HIS A 423 14.54 25.70 4.39
N GLN A 424 14.57 24.72 3.49
CA GLN A 424 13.70 24.67 2.30
C GLN A 424 12.22 24.63 2.67
N THR A 425 11.89 23.97 3.77
CA THR A 425 10.52 23.81 4.27
C THR A 425 10.24 24.69 5.49
N ARG A 426 10.98 25.79 5.68
CA ARG A 426 10.97 26.60 6.92
C ARG A 426 9.59 27.04 7.41
N ASN A 427 8.69 27.35 6.48
CA ASN A 427 7.33 27.81 6.78
C ASN A 427 6.34 26.66 6.96
N ASN A 428 6.75 25.41 6.73
CA ASN A 428 5.85 24.26 6.79
C ASN A 428 5.74 23.72 8.22
N ILE A 429 4.56 23.19 8.50
CA ILE A 429 4.30 22.36 9.69
C ILE A 429 4.56 20.91 9.28
N SER A 430 5.29 20.16 10.11
CA SER A 430 5.55 18.74 9.84
C SER A 430 4.25 17.92 9.91
N SER A 431 4.18 16.81 9.15
CA SER A 431 3.02 15.93 9.17
C SER A 431 2.72 15.39 10.57
N MET A 432 3.75 15.07 11.34
CA MET A 432 3.62 14.59 12.71
C MET A 432 3.06 15.67 13.64
N LEU A 433 3.50 16.92 13.50
CA LEU A 433 2.92 18.01 14.28
C LEU A 433 1.44 18.24 13.93
N ALA A 434 1.11 18.25 12.63
CA ALA A 434 -0.28 18.37 12.19
C ALA A 434 -1.16 17.24 12.73
N ASP A 435 -0.60 16.04 12.88
CA ASP A 435 -1.29 14.89 13.45
C ASP A 435 -1.49 14.99 14.96
N VAL A 436 -0.46 15.40 15.71
CA VAL A 436 -0.58 15.65 17.15
C VAL A 436 -1.66 16.69 17.40
N ARG A 437 -1.60 17.85 16.72
CA ARG A 437 -2.61 18.92 16.84
C ARG A 437 -4.03 18.45 16.49
N GLY A 438 -4.15 17.51 15.57
CA GLY A 438 -5.44 16.97 15.14
C GLY A 438 -5.90 15.74 15.92
N GLY A 439 -5.23 15.36 17.02
CA GLY A 439 -5.56 14.15 17.77
C GLY A 439 -5.45 12.86 16.94
N ARG A 440 -4.65 12.84 15.88
CA ARG A 440 -4.50 11.68 14.99
C ARG A 440 -3.29 10.85 15.39
N ARG A 441 -3.33 9.55 15.10
CA ARG A 441 -2.17 8.68 15.27
C ARG A 441 -1.03 9.14 14.34
N THR A 442 0.17 9.24 14.90
CA THR A 442 1.40 9.65 14.22
C THR A 442 2.15 8.43 13.66
N GLU A 443 3.11 8.67 12.75
CA GLU A 443 3.95 7.62 12.16
C GLU A 443 5.28 7.40 12.93
N VAL A 444 5.39 7.92 14.16
CA VAL A 444 6.67 7.95 14.91
C VAL A 444 7.27 6.55 15.13
N GLU A 445 6.43 5.52 15.30
CA GLU A 445 6.83 4.12 15.47
C GLU A 445 7.45 3.50 14.19
N PHE A 446 7.14 4.06 13.03
CA PHE A 446 7.68 3.65 11.72
C PHE A 446 8.83 4.55 11.27
N ILE A 447 9.12 5.62 12.01
CA ILE A 447 10.23 6.53 11.77
C ILE A 447 11.33 6.27 12.81
N ASN A 448 11.18 6.81 14.02
CA ASN A 448 12.11 6.60 15.12
C ASN A 448 12.04 5.16 15.63
N GLY A 449 10.85 4.56 15.69
CA GLY A 449 10.70 3.17 16.12
C GLY A 449 11.37 2.17 15.17
N TYR A 450 11.41 2.45 13.86
CA TYR A 450 12.18 1.64 12.92
C TYR A 450 13.69 1.70 13.23
N ILE A 451 14.23 2.90 13.48
CA ILE A 451 15.65 3.08 13.85
C ILE A 451 15.97 2.33 15.14
N VAL A 452 15.10 2.42 16.14
CA VAL A 452 15.28 1.71 17.42
C VAL A 452 15.30 0.20 17.23
N ARG A 453 14.32 -0.37 16.50
CA ARG A 453 14.26 -1.82 16.23
C ARG A 453 15.50 -2.31 15.48
N ARG A 454 15.90 -1.60 14.41
CA ARG A 454 17.12 -1.94 13.67
C ARG A 454 18.39 -1.77 14.52
N GLY A 455 18.41 -0.77 15.40
CA GLY A 455 19.50 -0.61 16.37
C GLY A 455 19.63 -1.81 17.30
N GLU A 456 18.52 -2.28 17.87
CA GLU A 456 18.49 -3.47 18.74
C GLU A 456 19.00 -4.72 18.02
N GLU A 457 18.59 -4.95 16.77
CA GLU A 457 19.05 -6.05 15.94
C GLU A 457 20.57 -5.99 15.67
N MET A 458 21.14 -4.79 15.57
CA MET A 458 22.58 -4.56 15.37
C MET A 458 23.36 -4.43 16.70
N GLY A 459 22.71 -4.56 17.86
CA GLY A 459 23.34 -4.36 19.16
C GLY A 459 23.65 -2.91 19.52
N VAL A 460 23.05 -1.94 18.82
CA VAL A 460 23.22 -0.49 19.03
C VAL A 460 22.03 0.09 19.80
N LYS A 461 22.30 0.61 21.01
CA LYS A 461 21.26 1.25 21.83
C LYS A 461 20.95 2.66 21.35
N CYS A 462 19.72 2.88 20.87
CA CYS A 462 19.24 4.18 20.37
C CYS A 462 18.40 4.92 21.43
N VAL A 463 19.04 5.31 22.54
CA VAL A 463 18.37 5.83 23.73
C VAL A 463 17.65 7.15 23.46
N VAL A 464 18.28 8.06 22.72
CA VAL A 464 17.71 9.40 22.46
C VAL A 464 16.56 9.31 21.46
N ASN A 465 16.71 8.52 20.39
CA ASN A 465 15.61 8.26 19.45
C ASN A 465 14.43 7.57 20.14
N TYR A 466 14.69 6.60 21.02
CA TYR A 466 13.65 5.94 21.80
C TYR A 466 12.93 6.93 22.73
N ALA A 467 13.66 7.76 23.46
CA ALA A 467 13.08 8.77 24.35
C ALA A 467 12.20 9.77 23.58
N MET A 468 12.64 10.23 22.41
CA MET A 468 11.86 11.14 21.56
C MET A 468 10.61 10.49 21.01
N MET A 469 10.70 9.22 20.59
CA MET A 469 9.53 8.43 20.19
C MET A 469 8.50 8.35 21.31
N GLN A 470 8.92 7.98 22.53
CA GLN A 470 8.02 7.87 23.68
C GLN A 470 7.40 9.21 24.07
N ALA A 471 8.17 10.30 24.01
CA ALA A 471 7.66 11.64 24.28
C ALA A 471 6.55 12.05 23.29
N VAL A 472 6.75 11.77 21.99
CA VAL A 472 5.72 12.05 20.96
C VAL A 472 4.49 11.18 21.17
N LEU A 473 4.65 9.89 21.49
CA LEU A 473 3.54 8.99 21.80
C LEU A 473 2.75 9.51 23.01
N GLY A 474 3.44 9.86 24.10
CA GLY A 474 2.84 10.45 25.29
C GLY A 474 2.05 11.72 24.98
N LYS A 475 2.64 12.67 24.26
CA LYS A 475 1.96 13.90 23.82
C LYS A 475 0.73 13.60 22.96
N SER A 476 0.86 12.68 22.00
CA SER A 476 -0.25 12.29 21.11
C SER A 476 -1.42 11.70 21.89
N LEU A 477 -1.14 10.87 22.90
CA LEU A 477 -2.16 10.26 23.76
C LEU A 477 -2.86 11.30 24.64
N ILE A 478 -2.13 12.28 25.17
CA ILE A 478 -2.71 13.39 25.93
C ILE A 478 -3.66 14.20 25.04
N THR A 479 -3.21 14.64 23.86
CA THR A 479 -4.06 15.42 22.95
C THR A 479 -5.26 14.62 22.44
N GLN A 480 -5.12 13.31 22.23
CA GLN A 480 -6.26 12.44 21.88
C GLN A 480 -7.33 12.39 22.97
N ARG A 481 -6.92 12.38 24.24
CA ARG A 481 -7.86 12.41 25.38
C ARG A 481 -8.55 13.77 25.47
N GLU A 482 -7.78 14.85 25.38
CA GLU A 482 -8.34 16.22 25.38
C GLU A 482 -9.40 16.40 24.28
N VAL A 483 -9.10 15.98 23.04
CA VAL A 483 -10.06 16.04 21.92
C VAL A 483 -11.26 15.11 22.14
N GLY A 484 -11.09 13.99 22.86
CA GLY A 484 -12.17 13.06 23.19
C GLY A 484 -13.09 13.55 24.30
N ASP A 485 -12.56 14.34 25.24
CA ASP A 485 -13.30 14.92 26.37
C ASP A 485 -14.07 16.19 25.95
N ASP A 486 -13.65 16.86 24.87
CA ASP A 486 -14.36 17.99 24.27
C ASP A 486 -15.72 17.56 23.69
N VAL A 487 -16.82 18.05 24.30
CA VAL A 487 -18.17 17.91 23.75
C VAL A 487 -18.29 18.85 22.54
N PRO A 488 -18.56 18.36 21.32
CA PRO A 488 -18.71 19.22 20.16
C PRO A 488 -19.95 20.11 20.34
N VAL A 489 -19.72 21.39 20.66
CA VAL A 489 -20.77 22.40 20.65
C VAL A 489 -21.17 22.61 19.19
N LYS A 490 -22.33 22.07 18.79
CA LYS A 490 -22.98 22.50 17.55
C LYS A 490 -23.33 23.97 17.73
N VAL A 491 -22.50 24.85 17.16
CA VAL A 491 -22.88 26.25 16.99
C VAL A 491 -23.88 26.25 15.83
N ASP A 492 -25.17 26.25 16.16
CA ASP A 492 -26.22 26.50 15.19
C ASP A 492 -26.02 27.91 14.63
N LEU A 493 -25.39 28.00 13.45
CA LEU A 493 -25.30 29.23 12.68
C LEU A 493 -26.66 29.47 11.99
N ASN A 494 -27.68 29.77 12.79
CA ASN A 494 -28.91 30.44 12.36
C ASN A 494 -29.19 31.54 13.39
N GLY A 495 -28.58 32.70 13.16
CA GLY A 495 -28.86 33.95 13.84
C GLY A 495 -28.79 35.08 12.83
#